data_AF-R9MH86-F1
#
_entry.id   AF-R9MH86-F1
#
_cell.length_a   1.000
_cell.length_b   1.000
_cell.length_c   1.000
_cell.angle_alpha   90.00
_cell.angle_beta   90.00
_cell.angle_gamma   90.00
#
_symmetry.space_group_name_H-M   'P 1'
#
loop_
_entity.id
_entity.type
_entity.pdbx_description
1 polymer ?
#
loop_
_entity_poly.entity_id
_entity_poly.type
_entity_poly.pdbx_seq_one_letter_code
_entity_poly.pdbx_strand_id
1 'polypeptide(L)'
;MKPLDFRVKRIRRTYFWTAWLICNIITSGVVWLLIGYYPNYDPHVMNMLIGGVIALTFIYLSLLTVKRFHDVGRGTGYFIFCLLLVPIGVGDVLILLEALKDSDVDNQWGVNEERLLFEKNSDYYRR
;
A
#
# COMPACT_ATOMS: atom_id res chain seq x y z
N MET A 1 -7.67 18.62 -4.89
CA MET A 1 -7.09 17.37 -5.46
C MET A 1 -7.75 17.13 -6.81
N LYS A 2 -6.99 16.87 -7.89
CA LYS A 2 -7.57 16.51 -9.19
C LYS A 2 -7.86 14.99 -9.19
N PRO A 3 -9.12 14.56 -9.35
CA PRO A 3 -9.50 13.16 -9.15
C PRO A 3 -9.09 12.20 -10.27
N LEU A 4 -8.58 12.71 -11.41
CA LEU A 4 -8.35 11.93 -12.65
C LEU A 4 -6.91 12.06 -13.20
N ASP A 5 -5.95 12.43 -12.35
CA ASP A 5 -4.55 12.46 -12.77
C ASP A 5 -3.94 11.05 -12.65
N PHE A 6 -3.85 10.36 -13.79
CA PHE A 6 -3.28 9.00 -13.89
C PHE A 6 -1.75 8.99 -13.92
N ARG A 7 -1.08 10.15 -13.87
CA ARG A 7 0.35 10.20 -13.57
C ARG A 7 0.53 9.67 -12.15
N VAL A 8 1.48 8.74 -11.97
CA VAL A 8 1.71 8.09 -10.68
C VAL A 8 2.12 9.16 -9.66
N LYS A 9 1.15 9.67 -8.90
CA LYS A 9 1.42 10.59 -7.81
C LYS A 9 2.06 9.83 -6.68
N ARG A 10 3.22 10.33 -6.29
CA ARG A 10 3.98 9.82 -5.17
C ARG A 10 3.13 9.85 -3.90
N ILE A 11 3.19 8.79 -3.11
CA ILE A 11 2.50 8.76 -1.83
C ILE A 11 3.48 9.11 -0.70
N ARG A 12 3.04 9.96 0.23
CA ARG A 12 3.81 10.21 1.45
C ARG A 12 3.89 8.93 2.28
N ARG A 13 5.01 8.71 2.97
CA ARG A 13 5.18 7.57 3.89
C ARG A 13 4.06 7.50 4.93
N THR A 14 3.65 8.64 5.48
CA THR A 14 2.53 8.72 6.44
C THR A 14 1.21 8.29 5.80
N TYR A 15 0.94 8.72 4.57
CA TYR A 15 -0.26 8.31 3.84
C TYR A 15 -0.27 6.81 3.59
N PHE A 16 0.87 6.21 3.20
CA PHE A 16 1.00 4.77 3.02
C PHE A 16 0.61 4.01 4.29
N TRP A 17 1.21 4.35 5.45
CA TRP A 17 0.93 3.65 6.70
C TRP A 17 -0.51 3.85 7.19
N THR A 18 -1.05 5.06 7.06
CA THR A 18 -2.44 5.34 7.42
C THR A 18 -3.41 4.56 6.54
N ALA A 19 -3.21 4.54 5.21
CA ALA A 19 -4.06 3.79 4.29
C ALA A 19 -3.96 2.27 4.51
N TRP A 20 -2.74 1.77 4.73
CA TRP A 20 -2.49 0.36 5.05
C TRP A 20 -3.21 -0.04 6.35
N LEU A 21 -3.09 0.75 7.41
CA LEU A 21 -3.72 0.47 8.71
C LEU A 21 -5.25 0.53 8.62
N ILE A 22 -5.80 1.59 8.03
CA ILE A 22 -7.26 1.76 7.88
C ILE A 22 -7.85 0.61 7.06
N CYS A 23 -7.20 0.22 5.96
CA CYS A 23 -7.65 -0.89 5.14
C CYS A 23 -7.69 -2.20 5.96
N ASN A 24 -6.64 -2.50 6.73
CA ASN A 24 -6.62 -3.68 7.60
C ASN A 24 -7.71 -3.64 8.68
N ILE A 25 -7.95 -2.49 9.32
CA ILE A 25 -9.00 -2.35 10.35
C ILE A 25 -10.39 -2.58 9.75
N ILE A 26 -10.70 -1.92 8.64
CA ILE A 26 -12.02 -2.03 7.99
C ILE A 26 -12.26 -3.47 7.52
N THR A 27 -11.30 -4.05 6.81
CA THR A 27 -11.45 -5.38 6.22
C THR A 27 -11.50 -6.47 7.29
N SER A 28 -10.68 -6.36 8.34
CA SER A 28 -10.76 -7.25 9.50
C SER A 28 -12.12 -7.14 10.20
N GLY A 29 -12.64 -5.92 10.38
CA GLY A 29 -13.96 -5.70 10.96
C GLY A 29 -15.07 -6.37 10.14
N VAL A 30 -15.04 -6.24 8.81
CA VAL A 30 -15.98 -6.91 7.90
C VAL A 30 -15.85 -8.44 8.00
N VAL A 31 -14.62 -8.98 8.00
CA VAL A 31 -14.39 -10.43 8.13
C VAL A 31 -14.93 -10.95 9.46
N TRP A 32 -14.67 -10.27 10.58
CA TRP A 32 -15.19 -10.66 11.89
C TRP A 32 -16.72 -10.65 11.95
N LEU A 33 -17.36 -9.66 11.32
CA LEU A 33 -18.82 -9.63 11.19
C LEU A 33 -19.32 -10.85 10.41
N LEU A 34 -18.72 -11.15 9.26
CA LEU A 34 -19.10 -12.31 8.43
C LEU A 34 -18.91 -13.63 9.19
N ILE A 35 -17.83 -13.78 9.96
CA ILE A 35 -17.60 -14.95 10.81
C ILE A 35 -18.70 -15.09 11.87
N GLY A 36 -19.15 -13.98 12.48
CA GLY A 36 -20.25 -14.00 13.44
C GLY A 36 -21.59 -14.48 12.86
N TYR A 37 -21.85 -14.16 11.58
CA TYR A 37 -23.04 -14.63 10.87
C TYR A 37 -22.89 -16.02 10.25
N TYR A 38 -21.67 -16.54 10.13
CA TYR A 38 -21.33 -17.79 9.43
C TYR A 38 -22.27 -18.96 9.75
N PRO A 39 -22.66 -19.25 11.01
CA PRO A 39 -23.50 -20.40 11.33
C PRO A 39 -24.93 -20.33 10.78
N ASN A 40 -25.41 -19.14 10.37
CA ASN A 40 -26.79 -18.90 9.97
C ASN A 40 -27.03 -19.03 8.45
N TYR A 41 -25.97 -19.25 7.67
CA TYR A 41 -26.02 -19.22 6.22
C TYR A 41 -25.32 -20.42 5.60
N ASP A 42 -25.53 -20.62 4.30
CA ASP A 42 -24.85 -21.67 3.54
C ASP A 42 -23.32 -21.51 3.62
N PRO A 43 -22.57 -22.57 3.98
CA PRO A 43 -21.11 -22.49 4.13
C PRO A 43 -20.38 -22.12 2.84
N HIS A 44 -20.85 -22.54 1.66
CA HIS A 44 -20.19 -22.21 0.40
C HIS A 44 -20.35 -20.72 0.09
N VAL A 45 -21.54 -20.16 0.30
CA VAL A 45 -21.79 -18.71 0.15
C VAL A 45 -20.91 -17.91 1.11
N MET A 46 -20.84 -18.32 2.39
CA MET A 46 -20.03 -17.61 3.39
C MET A 46 -18.54 -17.67 3.09
N ASN A 47 -18.04 -18.83 2.68
CA ASN A 47 -16.64 -18.99 2.26
C ASN A 47 -16.31 -18.11 1.04
N MET A 48 -17.22 -18.02 0.07
CA MET A 48 -17.04 -17.16 -1.11
C MET A 48 -16.98 -15.68 -0.71
N LEU A 49 -17.85 -15.22 0.19
CA LEU A 49 -17.86 -13.84 0.67
C LEU A 49 -16.58 -13.49 1.44
N ILE A 50 -16.18 -14.33 2.41
CA ILE A 50 -14.96 -14.13 3.19
C ILE A 50 -13.73 -14.15 2.26
N GLY A 51 -13.65 -15.14 1.37
CA GLY A 51 -12.58 -15.25 0.38
C GLY A 51 -12.52 -14.03 -0.54
N GLY A 52 -13.66 -13.51 -0.98
CA GLY A 52 -13.75 -12.30 -1.79
C GLY A 52 -13.22 -11.05 -1.08
N VAL A 53 -13.59 -10.85 0.19
CA VAL A 53 -13.08 -9.73 1.01
C VAL A 53 -11.57 -9.85 1.21
N ILE A 54 -11.06 -11.05 1.53
CA ILE A 54 -9.61 -11.29 1.68
C ILE A 54 -8.88 -11.01 0.36
N ALA A 55 -9.39 -11.51 -0.77
CA ALA A 55 -8.77 -11.30 -2.08
C ALA A 55 -8.72 -9.82 -2.48
N LEU A 56 -9.82 -9.07 -2.29
CA LEU A 56 -9.86 -7.63 -2.55
C LEU A 56 -8.87 -6.87 -1.66
N THR A 57 -8.81 -7.23 -0.38
CA THR A 57 -7.86 -6.64 0.58
C THR A 57 -6.42 -6.89 0.14
N PHE A 58 -6.11 -8.13 -0.22
CA PHE A 58 -4.79 -8.53 -0.71
C PHE A 58 -4.39 -7.76 -1.97
N ILE A 59 -5.29 -7.64 -2.96
CA ILE A 59 -5.04 -6.89 -4.19
C ILE A 59 -4.78 -5.41 -3.88
N TYR A 60 -5.65 -4.79 -3.07
CA TYR A 60 -5.51 -3.38 -2.73
C TYR A 60 -4.20 -3.08 -2.00
N LEU A 61 -3.88 -3.85 -0.95
CA LEU A 61 -2.64 -3.68 -0.18
C LEU A 61 -1.40 -3.97 -1.02
N SER A 62 -1.48 -4.94 -1.94
CA SER A 62 -0.38 -5.22 -2.88
C SER A 62 -0.13 -4.03 -3.81
N LEU A 63 -1.18 -3.45 -4.41
CA LEU A 63 -1.04 -2.27 -5.28
C LEU A 63 -0.52 -1.05 -4.50
N LEU A 64 -0.98 -0.86 -3.26
CA LEU A 64 -0.47 0.20 -2.38
C LEU A 64 1.01 0.00 -2.05
N THR A 65 1.43 -1.24 -1.80
CA THR A 65 2.82 -1.60 -1.50
C THR A 65 3.72 -1.48 -2.73
N VAL A 66 3.26 -1.85 -3.91
CA VAL A 66 3.97 -1.60 -5.18
C VAL A 66 4.25 -0.13 -5.36
N LYS A 67 3.27 0.74 -5.07
CA LYS A 67 3.50 2.21 -5.11
C LYS A 67 4.58 2.63 -4.12
N ARG A 68 4.55 2.12 -2.89
CA ARG A 68 5.59 2.42 -1.90
C ARG A 68 6.98 1.97 -2.38
N PHE A 69 7.06 0.81 -3.02
CA PHE A 69 8.29 0.30 -3.63
C PHE A 69 8.78 1.24 -4.74
N HIS A 70 7.89 1.72 -5.60
CA HIS A 70 8.24 2.70 -6.63
C HIS A 70 8.72 4.01 -6.01
N ASP A 71 8.12 4.47 -4.92
CA ASP A 71 8.55 5.69 -4.23
C ASP A 71 9.98 5.58 -3.69
N VAL A 72 10.43 4.40 -3.25
CA VAL A 72 11.80 4.16 -2.77
C VAL A 72 12.77 3.72 -3.87
N GLY A 73 12.36 3.81 -5.14
CA GLY A 73 13.20 3.51 -6.30
C GLY A 73 13.29 2.02 -6.65
N ARG A 74 12.47 1.16 -6.04
CA ARG A 74 12.40 -0.27 -6.39
C ARG A 74 11.40 -0.52 -7.51
N GLY A 75 11.62 -1.57 -8.30
CA GLY A 75 10.69 -2.00 -9.34
C GLY A 75 9.67 -3.02 -8.84
N THR A 76 8.58 -3.19 -9.59
CA THR A 76 7.51 -4.18 -9.29
C THR A 76 8.05 -5.61 -9.23
N GLY A 77 9.05 -5.96 -10.04
CA GLY A 77 9.67 -7.28 -10.02
C GLY A 77 10.32 -7.61 -8.67
N TYR A 78 10.91 -6.62 -8.00
CA TYR A 78 11.48 -6.82 -6.66
C TYR A 78 10.38 -7.04 -5.61
N PHE A 79 9.25 -6.33 -5.71
CA PHE A 79 8.09 -6.59 -4.86
C PHE A 79 7.54 -8.00 -5.05
N ILE A 80 7.41 -8.47 -6.30
CA ILE A 80 6.97 -9.84 -6.61
C ILE A 80 7.94 -10.87 -6.03
N PHE A 81 9.25 -10.64 -6.13
CA PHE A 81 10.25 -11.47 -5.47
C PHE A 81 10.04 -11.53 -3.96
N CYS A 82 9.79 -10.39 -3.30
CA CYS A 82 9.49 -10.38 -1.87
C CYS A 82 8.18 -11.13 -1.56
N LEU A 83 7.12 -10.97 -2.37
CA LEU A 83 5.85 -11.69 -2.20
C LEU A 83 6.04 -13.21 -2.26
N LEU A 84 6.88 -13.72 -3.16
CA LEU A 84 7.18 -15.16 -3.27
C LEU A 84 7.88 -15.71 -2.02
N LEU A 85 8.51 -14.85 -1.22
CA LEU A 85 9.18 -15.22 0.04
C LEU A 85 8.29 -15.04 1.28
N VAL A 86 7.05 -14.56 1.13
CA VAL A 86 6.09 -14.42 2.24
C VAL A 86 5.75 -15.76 2.92
N PRO A 87 5.56 -16.90 2.21
CA PRO A 87 5.25 -18.18 2.87
C PRO A 87 6.30 -18.66 3.89
N ILE A 88 7.55 -18.20 3.75
CA ILE A 88 8.66 -18.50 4.67
C ILE A 88 8.99 -17.32 5.62
N GLY A 89 8.14 -16.28 5.66
CA GLY A 89 8.27 -15.10 6.51
C GLY A 89 9.33 -14.07 6.10
N VAL A 90 10.33 -14.46 5.29
CA VAL A 90 11.39 -13.56 4.83
C VAL A 90 10.83 -12.40 3.98
N GLY A 91 9.80 -12.68 3.17
CA GLY A 91 9.15 -11.69 2.33
C GLY A 91 8.57 -10.53 3.10
N ASP A 92 7.91 -10.80 4.23
CA ASP A 92 7.27 -9.78 5.06
C ASP A 92 8.30 -8.80 5.64
N VAL A 93 9.44 -9.31 6.11
CA VAL A 93 10.53 -8.49 6.63
C VAL A 93 11.11 -7.60 5.53
N LEU A 94 11.36 -8.14 4.33
CA LEU A 94 11.88 -7.35 3.21
C LEU A 94 10.89 -6.26 2.77
N ILE A 95 9.60 -6.58 2.71
CA ILE A 95 8.55 -5.60 2.40
C ILE A 95 8.53 -4.48 3.44
N LEU A 96 8.58 -4.83 4.72
CA LEU A 96 8.62 -3.85 5.81
C LEU A 96 9.85 -2.94 5.73
N LEU A 97 11.04 -3.50 5.51
CA LEU A 97 12.28 -2.73 5.41
C LEU A 97 12.23 -1.73 4.25
N GLU A 98 11.73 -2.13 3.09
CA GLU A 98 11.57 -1.21 1.95
C GLU A 98 10.45 -0.19 2.19
N ALA A 99 9.37 -0.55 2.87
CA ALA A 99 8.28 0.37 3.18
C ALA A 99 8.68 1.48 4.17
N LEU A 100 9.63 1.21 5.07
CA LEU A 100 10.11 2.15 6.08
C LEU A 100 11.09 3.21 5.54
N LYS A 101 11.83 2.89 4.47
CA LYS A 101 12.80 3.81 3.86
C LYS A 101 12.15 5.13 3.50
N ASP A 102 12.95 6.19 3.48
CA ASP A 102 12.50 7.46 2.92
C ASP A 102 12.36 7.34 1.40
N SER A 103 11.44 8.12 0.84
CA SER A 103 11.25 8.14 -0.61
C SER A 103 12.50 8.75 -1.28
N ASP A 104 12.89 8.22 -2.44
CA ASP A 104 14.05 8.68 -3.22
C ASP A 104 13.96 10.17 -3.63
N VAL A 105 15.02 10.81 -4.12
CA VAL A 105 14.92 12.24 -4.52
C VAL A 105 14.11 12.37 -5.79
N ASP A 106 14.59 11.86 -6.92
CA ASP A 106 13.84 11.68 -8.16
C ASP A 106 14.17 10.31 -8.71
N ASN A 107 13.19 9.59 -9.23
CA ASN A 107 13.44 8.28 -9.81
C ASN A 107 12.64 8.05 -11.08
N GLN A 108 12.88 6.91 -11.73
CA GLN A 108 12.23 6.52 -12.98
C GLN A 108 10.69 6.41 -12.92
N TRP A 109 10.10 6.45 -11.72
CA TRP A 109 8.65 6.36 -11.51
C TRP A 109 7.96 7.71 -11.31
N GLY A 110 8.72 8.80 -11.14
CA GLY A 110 8.15 10.15 -11.06
C GLY A 110 9.06 11.16 -10.36
N VAL A 111 8.74 12.43 -10.58
CA VAL A 111 9.40 13.57 -9.92
C VAL A 111 8.85 13.76 -8.51
N ASN A 112 9.70 14.16 -7.57
CA ASN A 112 9.28 14.45 -6.21
C ASN A 112 8.62 15.82 -6.09
N GLU A 113 7.29 15.82 -5.97
CA GLU A 113 6.48 17.03 -5.79
C GLU A 113 6.86 17.81 -4.52
N GLU A 114 7.34 17.15 -3.45
CA GLU A 114 7.79 17.83 -2.22
C GLU A 114 9.09 18.59 -2.43
N ARG A 115 10.02 18.01 -3.20
CA ARG A 115 11.25 18.68 -3.62
C ARG A 115 10.89 19.92 -4.43
N LEU A 116 10.01 19.78 -5.43
CA LEU A 116 9.58 20.92 -6.27
C LEU A 116 8.93 22.04 -5.44
N LEU A 117 8.10 21.68 -4.45
CA LEU A 117 7.50 22.63 -3.51
C LEU A 117 8.56 23.30 -2.61
N PHE A 118 9.55 22.54 -2.14
CA PHE A 118 10.64 23.07 -1.34
C PHE A 118 11.51 24.04 -2.14
N GLU A 119 11.89 23.68 -3.38
CA GLU A 119 12.67 24.54 -4.27
C GLU A 119 11.91 25.83 -4.61
N LYS A 120 10.61 25.71 -4.92
CA LYS A 120 9.75 26.87 -5.16
C LYS A 120 9.67 27.82 -3.96
N ASN A 121 9.67 27.27 -2.75
CA ASN A 121 9.55 28.04 -1.51
C ASN A 121 10.90 28.25 -0.80
N SER A 122 12.02 27.97 -1.46
CA SER A 122 13.35 27.96 -0.82
C SER A 122 13.74 29.32 -0.24
N ASP A 123 13.31 30.41 -0.87
CA ASP A 123 13.54 31.77 -0.38
C ASP A 123 12.79 32.08 0.92
N TYR A 124 11.67 31.41 1.19
CA TYR A 124 10.95 31.55 2.45
C TYR A 124 11.71 30.87 3.59
N TYR A 125 12.31 29.69 3.34
CA TYR A 125 13.06 28.92 4.34
C TYR A 125 14.47 29.46 4.61
N ARG A 126 14.98 30.35 3.77
CA ARG A 126 16.32 30.98 3.93
C ARG A 126 16.31 32.26 4.76
N ARG A 127 15.14 32.77 5.14
CA ARG A 127 14.96 33.96 6.00
C ARG A 127 14.81 33.54 7.45
#